data_AF-A0A3L7WKX9-F1
#
_entry.id   AF-A0A3L7WKX9-F1
#
_cell.length_a   1.000
_cell.length_b   1.000
_cell.length_c   1.000
_cell.angle_alpha   90.00
_cell.angle_beta   90.00
_cell.angle_gamma   90.00
#
_symmetry.space_group_name_H-M   'P 1'
#
loop_
_entity.id
_entity.type
_entity.pdbx_description
1 polymer ?
#
loop_
_entity_poly.entity_id
_entity_poly.type
_entity_poly.pdbx_seq_one_letter_code
_entity_poly.pdbx_strand_id
1 'polypeptide(L)'
;MKANKASKYAIEEITPNHFIINDVRVTPFLRGEGDLVGNRFTLTSWRRNGMLARIAERGLSVFAIEQMIEKLPHLPMAFPIGDEVFHPQHNTTDRYSYFDPTTYTITPCEPYTYEGAPGVIMRLGWIIRIRRSRGMTEWHVCRMGGRQLQWTHPLSEQSALLHGFAQAQYEAPVLRTSVDQDVVTLALPALPDAYERLLRKCALADGSVRVWTFPMAHAVFVVQILAELGITIDTTNLVLPEPDEDDEDDAEYDEDDDAWVYGDDDDDEDDDD
;
A
#
# COMPACT_ATOMS: atom_id res chain seq x y z
N MET A 1 25.51 -22.43 13.35
CA MET A 1 24.16 -22.68 12.81
C MET A 1 23.19 -21.75 13.54
N LYS A 2 22.64 -20.73 12.87
CA LYS A 2 21.57 -19.91 13.45
C LYS A 2 20.30 -20.77 13.44
N ALA A 3 19.67 -20.94 14.60
CA ALA A 3 18.39 -21.64 14.69
C ALA A 3 17.39 -20.92 13.77
N ASN A 4 16.82 -21.66 12.82
CA ASN A 4 15.77 -21.14 11.96
C ASN A 4 14.59 -20.80 12.87
N LYS A 5 14.29 -19.51 13.01
CA LYS A 5 13.13 -19.07 13.79
C LYS A 5 11.92 -19.69 13.10
N ALA A 6 11.23 -20.60 13.79
CA ALA A 6 10.02 -21.23 13.27
C ALA A 6 9.06 -20.11 12.84
N SER A 7 8.63 -20.14 11.57
CA SER A 7 7.69 -19.15 11.06
C SER A 7 6.39 -19.26 11.86
N LYS A 8 5.78 -18.11 12.17
CA LYS A 8 4.47 -18.05 12.82
C LYS A 8 3.33 -18.47 11.86
N TYR A 9 3.60 -18.41 10.56
CA TYR A 9 2.62 -18.63 9.50
C TYR A 9 2.80 -20.01 8.90
N ALA A 10 1.69 -20.76 8.77
CA ALA A 10 1.67 -22.06 8.11
C ALA A 10 2.09 -21.96 6.64
N ILE A 11 1.69 -20.87 5.97
CA ILE A 11 2.10 -20.53 4.60
C ILE A 11 2.31 -19.01 4.47
N GLU A 12 3.35 -18.60 3.76
CA GLU A 12 3.71 -17.19 3.55
C GLU A 12 3.94 -16.92 2.06
N GLU A 13 3.37 -15.85 1.53
CA GLU A 13 3.59 -15.41 0.16
C GLU A 13 4.86 -14.57 0.04
N ILE A 14 5.80 -14.98 -0.81
CA ILE A 14 7.08 -14.31 -0.97
C ILE A 14 7.08 -13.30 -2.11
N THR A 15 6.33 -13.61 -3.17
CA THR A 15 6.00 -12.79 -4.34
C THR A 15 4.62 -13.27 -4.80
N PRO A 16 3.81 -12.46 -5.51
CA PRO A 16 2.48 -12.89 -5.93
C PRO A 16 2.47 -14.29 -6.55
N ASN A 17 1.52 -15.13 -6.11
CA ASN A 17 1.35 -16.53 -6.52
C ASN A 17 2.49 -17.49 -6.11
N HIS A 18 3.49 -17.05 -5.36
CA HIS A 18 4.59 -17.91 -4.91
C HIS A 18 4.68 -17.91 -3.39
N PHE A 19 4.63 -19.11 -2.82
CA PHE A 19 4.48 -19.32 -1.40
C PHE A 19 5.59 -20.19 -0.83
N ILE A 20 5.95 -19.93 0.42
CA ILE A 20 6.75 -20.83 1.26
C ILE A 20 5.81 -21.50 2.25
N ILE A 21 5.86 -22.83 2.27
CA ILE A 21 5.13 -23.67 3.20
C ILE A 21 6.03 -23.92 4.42
N ASN A 22 5.53 -23.56 5.59
CA ASN A 22 6.18 -23.82 6.87
C ASN A 22 5.49 -24.94 7.65
N ASP A 23 4.25 -25.29 7.29
CA ASP A 23 3.46 -26.34 7.91
C ASP A 23 2.90 -27.32 6.87
N VAL A 24 3.26 -28.59 7.00
CA VAL A 24 2.85 -29.68 6.09
C VAL A 24 1.33 -29.91 6.06
N ARG A 25 0.59 -29.42 7.06
CA ARG A 25 -0.88 -29.47 7.10
C ARG A 25 -1.53 -28.65 5.99
N VAL A 26 -0.80 -27.73 5.36
CA VAL A 26 -1.29 -26.92 4.23
C VAL A 26 -1.36 -27.74 2.93
N THR A 27 -0.49 -28.74 2.76
CA THR A 27 -0.32 -29.49 1.50
C THR A 27 -1.62 -30.07 0.89
N PRO A 28 -2.57 -30.63 1.65
CA PRO A 28 -3.83 -31.13 1.09
C PRO A 28 -4.64 -30.06 0.34
N PHE A 29 -4.53 -28.79 0.75
CA PHE A 29 -5.26 -27.66 0.16
C PHE A 29 -4.60 -27.10 -1.11
N LEU A 30 -3.33 -27.47 -1.36
CA LEU A 30 -2.57 -27.01 -2.53
C LEU A 30 -2.68 -27.99 -3.71
N ARG A 31 -3.25 -29.18 -3.47
CA ARG A 31 -3.34 -30.24 -4.48
C ARG A 31 -4.24 -29.79 -5.64
N GLY A 32 -3.67 -29.74 -6.84
CA GLY A 32 -4.39 -29.34 -8.05
C GLY A 32 -4.50 -27.83 -8.26
N GLU A 33 -3.96 -27.02 -7.33
CA GLU A 33 -3.94 -25.56 -7.45
C GLU A 33 -2.66 -25.04 -8.12
N GLY A 34 -1.59 -25.85 -8.13
CA GLY A 34 -0.32 -25.47 -8.75
C GLY A 34 0.81 -26.46 -8.49
N ASP A 35 2.03 -25.96 -8.65
CA ASP A 35 3.26 -26.76 -8.62
C ASP A 35 3.94 -26.68 -7.24
N LEU A 36 4.25 -27.84 -6.67
CA LEU A 36 4.94 -27.97 -5.38
C LEU A 36 6.36 -28.48 -5.59
N VAL A 37 7.37 -27.68 -5.23
CA VAL A 37 8.79 -28.05 -5.27
C VAL A 37 9.40 -27.88 -3.88
N GLY A 38 9.57 -29.00 -3.17
CA GLY A 38 10.05 -28.98 -1.78
C GLY A 38 9.05 -28.28 -0.85
N ASN A 39 9.48 -27.18 -0.22
CA ASN A 39 8.61 -26.34 0.60
C ASN A 39 8.13 -25.07 -0.13
N ARG A 40 8.32 -24.98 -1.44
CA ARG A 40 7.86 -23.86 -2.27
C ARG A 40 6.67 -24.30 -3.10
N PHE A 41 5.65 -23.46 -3.12
CA PHE A 41 4.45 -23.69 -3.91
C PHE A 41 4.25 -22.50 -4.86
N THR A 42 4.06 -22.82 -6.14
CA THR A 42 3.70 -21.84 -7.17
C THR A 42 2.25 -22.10 -7.55
N LEU A 43 1.38 -21.14 -7.26
CA LEU A 43 -0.01 -21.18 -7.69
C LEU A 43 -0.07 -20.95 -9.20
N THR A 44 -0.74 -21.85 -9.92
CA THR A 44 -0.99 -21.71 -11.36
C THR A 44 -2.49 -21.58 -11.67
N SER A 45 -3.36 -21.86 -10.69
CA SER A 45 -4.79 -21.61 -10.79
C SER A 45 -5.13 -20.13 -10.58
N TRP A 46 -6.28 -19.73 -11.12
CA TRP A 46 -6.85 -18.40 -10.89
C TRP A 46 -7.52 -18.25 -9.50
N ARG A 47 -7.67 -19.35 -8.75
CA ARG A 47 -8.46 -19.41 -7.50
C ARG A 47 -7.66 -19.07 -6.25
N ARG A 48 -6.81 -18.05 -6.34
CA ARG A 48 -5.92 -17.66 -5.23
C ARG A 48 -6.71 -17.40 -3.94
N ASN A 49 -7.73 -16.55 -4.01
CA ASN A 49 -8.52 -16.15 -2.85
C ASN A 49 -9.24 -17.37 -2.23
N GLY A 50 -9.85 -18.23 -3.04
CA GLY A 50 -10.49 -19.47 -2.57
C GLY A 50 -9.51 -20.47 -1.94
N MET A 51 -8.28 -20.58 -2.46
CA MET A 51 -7.23 -21.38 -1.81
C MET A 51 -6.87 -20.83 -0.43
N LEU A 52 -6.62 -19.53 -0.34
CA LEU A 52 -6.24 -18.88 0.92
C LEU A 52 -7.36 -18.96 1.97
N ALA A 53 -8.62 -18.76 1.55
CA ALA A 53 -9.80 -18.87 2.41
C ALA A 53 -9.93 -20.27 3.01
N ARG A 54 -9.83 -21.33 2.20
CA ARG A 54 -9.92 -22.73 2.68
C ARG A 54 -8.80 -23.09 3.67
N ILE A 55 -7.61 -22.53 3.50
CA ILE A 55 -6.50 -22.72 4.45
C ILE A 55 -6.82 -22.01 5.78
N ALA A 56 -7.30 -20.77 5.70
CA ALA A 56 -7.65 -19.96 6.86
C ALA A 56 -8.82 -20.55 7.66
N GLU A 57 -9.89 -21.02 7.01
CA GLU A 57 -11.04 -21.70 7.62
C GLU A 57 -10.66 -22.92 8.46
N ARG A 58 -9.53 -23.55 8.12
CA ARG A 58 -8.99 -24.72 8.84
C ARG A 58 -8.10 -24.32 10.00
N GLY A 59 -8.07 -23.03 10.36
CA GLY A 59 -7.29 -22.48 11.46
C GLY A 59 -5.79 -22.43 11.17
N LEU A 60 -5.36 -22.58 9.92
CA LEU A 60 -3.96 -22.44 9.53
C LEU A 60 -3.67 -20.98 9.20
N SER A 61 -2.60 -20.44 9.77
CA SER A 61 -2.22 -19.05 9.59
C SER A 61 -1.61 -18.83 8.20
N VAL A 62 -2.28 -18.01 7.40
CA VAL A 62 -1.79 -17.51 6.10
C VAL A 62 -1.11 -16.15 6.33
N PHE A 63 -0.07 -15.84 5.55
CA PHE A 63 0.46 -14.49 5.42
C PHE A 63 0.69 -14.12 3.95
N ALA A 64 -0.37 -13.63 3.33
CA ALA A 64 -0.41 -13.24 1.92
C ALA A 64 -0.03 -11.77 1.72
N ILE A 65 0.23 -11.35 0.49
CA ILE A 65 0.60 -9.96 0.16
C ILE A 65 -0.45 -8.96 0.65
N GLU A 66 -1.76 -9.24 0.56
CA GLU A 66 -2.83 -8.35 1.05
C GLU A 66 -2.71 -8.12 2.56
N GLN A 67 -2.45 -9.18 3.33
CA GLN A 67 -2.23 -9.03 4.77
C GLN A 67 -0.92 -8.32 5.10
N MET A 68 0.05 -8.29 4.17
CA MET A 68 1.24 -7.44 4.31
C MET A 68 0.89 -5.97 4.04
N ILE A 69 0.00 -5.71 3.07
CA ILE A 69 -0.51 -4.38 2.75
C ILE A 69 -1.28 -3.80 3.95
N GLU A 70 -2.20 -4.56 4.52
CA GLU A 70 -2.97 -4.16 5.73
C GLU A 70 -2.09 -3.82 6.94
N LYS A 71 -0.86 -4.35 6.98
CA LYS A 71 0.11 -4.09 8.07
C LYS A 71 1.08 -2.95 7.78
N LEU A 72 0.96 -2.30 6.62
CA LEU A 72 1.79 -1.16 6.30
C LEU A 72 1.51 -0.01 7.28
N PRO A 73 2.52 0.81 7.62
CA PRO A 73 2.29 2.00 8.44
C PRO A 73 1.34 2.97 7.72
N HIS A 74 0.18 3.23 8.31
CA HIS A 74 -0.78 4.21 7.77
C HIS A 74 -0.22 5.63 7.79
N LEU A 75 -0.72 6.46 6.88
CA LEU A 75 -0.42 7.89 6.86
C LEU A 75 -0.90 8.58 8.15
N PRO A 76 -0.03 9.35 8.82
CA PRO A 76 -0.46 10.14 9.96
C PRO A 76 -1.32 11.32 9.50
N MET A 77 -1.96 12.01 10.46
CA MET A 77 -2.59 13.30 10.18
C MET A 77 -1.55 14.30 9.65
N ALA A 78 -1.85 14.91 8.49
CA ALA A 78 -0.99 15.89 7.86
C ALA A 78 -0.83 17.14 8.73
N PHE A 79 0.39 17.69 8.80
CA PHE A 79 0.58 19.02 9.36
C PHE A 79 0.12 20.07 8.34
N PRO A 80 -0.71 21.04 8.74
CA PRO A 80 -1.14 22.09 7.82
C PRO A 80 0.06 22.91 7.36
N ILE A 81 0.13 23.19 6.05
CA ILE A 81 1.14 24.08 5.49
C ILE A 81 0.69 25.51 5.76
N GLY A 82 1.49 26.24 6.52
CA GLY A 82 1.21 27.63 6.91
C GLY A 82 2.10 28.63 6.20
N ASP A 83 2.20 29.81 6.82
CA ASP A 83 2.92 30.95 6.26
C ASP A 83 4.42 30.71 6.08
N GLU A 84 5.02 31.51 5.21
CA GLU A 84 6.46 31.59 5.04
C GLU A 84 7.13 32.23 6.25
N VAL A 85 8.24 31.64 6.66
CA VAL A 85 9.03 32.03 7.81
C VAL A 85 10.51 32.04 7.46
N PHE A 86 11.20 33.09 7.89
CA PHE A 86 12.65 33.21 7.73
C PHE A 86 13.38 32.46 8.85
N HIS A 87 14.27 31.54 8.48
CA HIS A 87 15.17 30.86 9.40
C HIS A 87 16.60 31.39 9.22
N PRO A 88 17.15 32.16 10.18
CA PRO A 88 18.52 32.64 10.09
C PRO A 88 19.52 31.48 10.15
N GLN A 89 20.51 31.50 9.26
CA GLN A 89 21.58 30.51 9.24
C GLN A 89 22.86 31.10 9.81
N HIS A 90 23.23 30.65 11.01
CA HIS A 90 24.49 31.02 11.65
C HIS A 90 25.68 30.21 11.12
N ASN A 91 25.42 29.02 10.57
CA ASN A 91 26.42 28.14 9.99
C ASN A 91 26.15 27.94 8.50
N THR A 92 27.07 28.39 7.66
CA THR A 92 26.95 28.32 6.19
C THR A 92 27.13 26.92 5.62
N THR A 93 27.50 25.95 6.44
CA THR A 93 27.73 24.56 6.01
C THR A 93 26.53 23.64 6.18
N ASP A 94 25.52 24.07 6.94
CA ASP A 94 24.30 23.30 7.14
C ASP A 94 23.39 23.44 5.91
N ARG A 95 22.91 22.30 5.40
CA ARG A 95 22.00 22.26 4.25
C ARG A 95 20.61 21.90 4.72
N TYR A 96 19.65 22.71 4.34
CA TYR A 96 18.24 22.51 4.63
C TYR A 96 17.54 22.09 3.34
N SER A 97 16.64 21.13 3.45
CA SER A 97 15.78 20.70 2.36
C SER A 97 14.40 20.42 2.94
N TYR A 98 13.37 20.47 2.12
CA TYR A 98 12.01 20.14 2.53
C TYR A 98 11.45 19.03 1.64
N PHE A 99 10.50 18.27 2.15
CA PHE A 99 9.69 17.38 1.32
C PHE A 99 8.67 18.23 0.56
N ASP A 100 8.75 18.22 -0.76
CA ASP A 100 7.81 18.90 -1.64
C ASP A 100 6.63 17.97 -1.95
N PRO A 101 5.42 18.27 -1.44
CA PRO A 101 4.23 17.44 -1.63
C PRO A 101 3.77 17.38 -3.09
N THR A 102 4.11 18.37 -3.92
CA THR A 102 3.64 18.47 -5.30
C THR A 102 4.48 17.65 -6.29
N THR A 103 5.71 17.31 -5.90
CA THR A 103 6.64 16.55 -6.75
C THR A 103 7.11 15.24 -6.11
N TYR A 104 6.77 15.00 -4.84
CA TYR A 104 7.30 13.91 -4.02
C TYR A 104 8.84 13.90 -3.94
N THR A 105 9.48 15.07 -3.97
CA THR A 105 10.93 15.20 -3.94
C THR A 105 11.43 15.89 -2.67
N ILE A 106 12.69 15.63 -2.33
CA ILE A 106 13.39 16.38 -1.28
C ILE A 106 14.09 17.55 -1.95
N THR A 107 13.51 18.75 -1.81
CA THR A 107 13.94 19.97 -2.50
C THR A 107 14.80 20.81 -1.57
N PRO A 108 15.99 21.28 -1.99
CA PRO A 108 16.79 22.21 -1.18
C PRO A 108 16.01 23.50 -0.86
N CYS A 109 16.16 24.01 0.37
CA CYS A 109 15.66 25.36 0.68
C CYS A 109 16.61 26.39 0.05
N GLU A 110 16.07 27.31 -0.72
CA GLU A 110 16.87 28.35 -1.38
C GLU A 110 17.43 29.35 -0.35
N PRO A 111 18.73 29.71 -0.45
CA PRO A 111 19.31 30.75 0.39
C PRO A 111 18.61 32.10 0.20
N TYR A 112 18.38 32.80 1.30
CA TYR A 112 17.73 34.11 1.31
C TYR A 112 18.41 35.05 2.31
N THR A 113 18.47 36.34 1.99
CA THR A 113 19.00 37.37 2.89
C THR A 113 17.88 38.29 3.32
N TYR A 114 17.60 38.32 4.62
CA TYR A 114 16.59 39.20 5.21
C TYR A 114 17.27 40.18 6.17
N GLU A 115 17.06 41.49 5.96
CA GLU A 115 17.67 42.55 6.79
C GLU A 115 19.19 42.41 7.00
N GLY A 116 19.91 41.92 5.99
CA GLY A 116 21.36 41.72 6.02
C GLY A 116 21.82 40.42 6.70
N ALA A 117 20.91 39.60 7.25
CA ALA A 117 21.20 38.29 7.80
C ALA A 117 20.99 37.18 6.75
N PRO A 118 21.96 36.28 6.52
CA PRO A 118 21.77 35.12 5.66
C PRO A 118 20.89 34.06 6.33
N GLY A 119 20.07 33.38 5.56
CA GLY A 119 19.18 32.34 6.04
C GLY A 119 18.50 31.60 4.89
N VAL A 120 17.37 30.96 5.20
CA VAL A 120 16.50 30.30 4.22
C VAL A 120 15.04 30.64 4.52
N ILE A 121 14.22 30.67 3.48
CA ILE A 121 12.77 30.73 3.63
C ILE A 121 12.22 29.30 3.74
N MET A 122 11.32 29.10 4.69
CA MET A 122 10.60 27.85 4.91
C MET A 122 9.11 28.15 5.08
N ARG A 123 8.27 27.12 5.08
CA ARG A 123 6.87 27.25 5.50
C ARG A 123 6.60 26.45 6.76
N LEU A 124 5.70 26.97 7.59
CA LEU A 124 5.20 26.21 8.73
C LEU A 124 4.55 24.91 8.26
N GLY A 125 4.73 23.85 9.04
CA GLY A 125 4.26 22.51 8.71
C GLY A 125 5.19 21.72 7.79
N TRP A 126 6.11 22.34 7.04
CA TRP A 126 7.02 21.59 6.17
C TRP A 126 7.85 20.55 6.93
N ILE A 127 8.03 19.39 6.31
CA ILE A 127 8.98 18.37 6.76
C ILE A 127 10.36 18.76 6.27
N ILE A 128 11.20 19.19 7.20
CA ILE A 128 12.55 19.69 6.94
C ILE A 128 13.58 18.61 7.22
N ARG A 129 14.43 18.38 6.23
CA ARG A 129 15.66 17.60 6.32
C ARG A 129 16.84 18.54 6.56
N ILE A 130 17.57 18.31 7.64
CA ILE A 130 18.78 19.07 7.99
C ILE A 130 19.98 18.16 7.82
N ARG A 131 20.90 18.53 6.92
CA ARG A 131 22.20 17.87 6.78
C ARG A 131 23.28 18.78 7.33
N ARG A 132 23.81 18.41 8.49
CA ARG A 132 24.94 19.11 9.12
C ARG A 132 26.26 18.71 8.47
N SER A 133 27.25 19.60 8.47
CA SER A 133 28.55 19.35 7.83
C SER A 133 29.35 18.20 8.44
N ARG A 134 29.16 17.96 9.74
CA ARG A 134 29.66 16.80 10.47
C ARG A 134 28.53 16.28 11.36
N GLY A 135 27.77 15.30 10.87
CA GLY A 135 26.67 14.74 11.64
C GLY A 135 25.75 13.86 10.83
N MET A 136 24.83 13.20 11.53
CA MET A 136 23.71 12.49 10.91
C MET A 136 22.71 13.49 10.30
N THR A 137 21.96 13.01 9.32
CA THR A 137 20.81 13.75 8.80
C THR A 137 19.71 13.72 9.85
N GLU A 138 19.12 14.87 10.13
CA GLU A 138 17.98 15.00 11.04
C GLU A 138 16.74 15.43 10.26
N TRP A 139 15.59 14.98 10.74
CA TRP A 139 14.29 15.32 10.16
C TRP A 139 13.41 15.97 11.21
N HIS A 140 12.74 17.06 10.85
CA HIS A 140 11.90 17.84 11.75
C HIS A 140 10.68 18.38 11.03
N VAL A 141 9.68 18.82 11.79
CA VAL A 141 8.60 19.65 11.27
C VAL A 141 8.91 21.10 11.61
N CYS A 142 8.76 22.00 10.63
CA CYS A 142 8.87 23.44 10.84
C CYS A 142 7.66 23.94 11.64
N ARG A 143 7.87 24.58 12.80
CA ARG A 143 6.81 25.14 13.65
C ARG A 143 7.20 26.48 14.24
N MET A 144 6.20 27.24 14.69
CA MET A 144 6.41 28.40 15.56
C MET A 144 6.32 27.99 17.02
N GLY A 145 7.29 28.43 17.83
CA GLY A 145 7.19 28.46 19.28
C GLY A 145 7.15 29.90 19.76
N GLY A 146 5.94 30.48 19.81
CA GLY A 146 5.78 31.91 20.05
C GLY A 146 6.22 32.74 18.83
N ARG A 147 7.23 33.61 19.01
CA ARG A 147 7.75 34.50 17.94
C ARG A 147 8.97 33.95 17.21
N GLN A 148 9.44 32.76 17.56
CA GLN A 148 10.62 32.15 16.96
C GLN A 148 10.29 30.79 16.35
N LEU A 149 11.04 30.43 15.31
CA LEU A 149 10.97 29.12 14.68
C LEU A 149 11.51 28.07 15.65
N GLN A 150 10.77 27.00 15.83
CA GLN A 150 11.15 25.85 16.64
C GLN A 150 11.03 24.57 15.82
N TRP A 151 11.93 23.64 16.12
CA TRP A 151 11.91 22.29 15.58
C TRP A 151 11.10 21.39 16.51
N THR A 152 10.32 20.48 15.93
CA THR A 152 9.82 19.33 16.71
C THR A 152 10.97 18.45 17.17
N HIS A 153 10.67 17.50 18.06
CA HIS A 153 11.58 16.39 18.29
C HIS A 153 11.99 15.73 16.96
N PRO A 154 13.26 15.28 16.83
CA PRO A 154 13.74 14.61 15.63
C PRO A 154 12.83 13.44 15.24
N LEU A 155 12.46 13.39 13.98
CA LEU A 155 11.75 12.28 13.37
C LEU A 155 12.74 11.27 12.79
N SER A 156 12.36 10.00 12.77
CA SER A 156 13.01 9.05 11.88
C SER A 156 12.70 9.40 10.42
N GLU A 157 13.59 9.05 9.49
CA GLU A 157 13.37 9.25 8.06
C GLU A 157 12.04 8.64 7.59
N GLN A 158 11.70 7.46 8.11
CA GLN A 158 10.45 6.76 7.85
C GLN A 158 9.23 7.60 8.25
N SER A 159 9.25 8.18 9.46
CA SER A 159 8.15 9.02 9.95
C SER A 159 8.08 10.33 9.17
N ALA A 160 9.23 10.89 8.80
CA ALA A 160 9.31 12.11 8.01
C ALA A 160 8.70 11.91 6.61
N LEU A 161 9.03 10.81 5.93
CA LEU A 161 8.44 10.45 4.64
C LEU A 161 6.93 10.24 4.76
N LEU A 162 6.45 9.49 5.76
CA LEU A 162 5.00 9.31 5.98
C LEU A 162 4.27 10.63 6.19
N HIS A 163 4.84 11.56 6.96
CA HIS A 163 4.25 12.89 7.10
C HIS A 163 4.30 13.70 5.80
N GLY A 164 5.36 13.57 5.00
CA GLY A 164 5.46 14.21 3.68
C GLY A 164 4.37 13.71 2.72
N PHE A 165 4.19 12.38 2.64
CA PHE A 165 3.11 11.78 1.85
C PHE A 165 1.72 12.15 2.37
N ALA A 166 1.53 12.25 3.69
CA ALA A 166 0.27 12.73 4.26
C ALA A 166 -0.05 14.17 3.83
N GLN A 167 0.96 15.05 3.76
CA GLN A 167 0.78 16.42 3.24
C GLN A 167 0.44 16.46 1.75
N ALA A 168 0.93 15.49 0.99
CA ALA A 168 0.72 15.43 -0.44
C ALA A 168 -0.68 14.95 -0.85
N GLN A 169 -1.51 14.40 0.05
CA GLN A 169 -2.81 13.81 -0.31
C GLN A 169 -3.74 14.74 -1.12
N TYR A 170 -3.61 16.06 -0.98
CA TYR A 170 -4.47 17.04 -1.66
C TYR A 170 -3.89 17.59 -2.97
N GLU A 171 -2.58 17.51 -3.16
CA GLU A 171 -1.86 18.10 -4.31
C GLU A 171 -0.92 17.10 -4.99
N ALA A 172 -1.17 15.81 -4.74
CA ALA A 172 -0.39 14.69 -5.21
C ALA A 172 -0.37 14.62 -6.74
N PRO A 173 0.80 14.52 -7.38
CA PRO A 173 0.86 14.24 -8.80
C PRO A 173 0.43 12.79 -9.08
N VAL A 174 -0.27 12.58 -10.21
CA VAL A 174 -0.52 11.24 -10.73
C VAL A 174 0.74 10.72 -11.40
N LEU A 175 1.27 9.60 -10.92
CA LEU A 175 2.46 8.98 -11.49
C LEU A 175 2.10 8.20 -12.75
N ARG A 176 2.85 8.43 -13.83
CA ARG A 176 2.65 7.75 -15.10
C ARG A 176 3.32 6.38 -15.11
N THR A 177 2.58 5.37 -15.56
CA THR A 177 3.13 4.04 -15.88
C THR A 177 3.58 3.99 -17.33
N SER A 178 4.67 3.27 -17.60
CA SER A 178 4.99 2.78 -18.93
C SER A 178 4.81 1.27 -18.95
N VAL A 179 4.16 0.75 -19.97
CA VAL A 179 3.95 -0.70 -20.16
C VAL A 179 4.67 -1.12 -21.42
N ASP A 180 5.54 -2.10 -21.30
CA ASP A 180 6.18 -2.77 -22.44
C ASP A 180 5.99 -4.27 -22.27
N GLN A 181 5.29 -4.89 -23.24
CA GLN A 181 4.82 -6.27 -23.16
C GLN A 181 4.03 -6.50 -21.86
N ASP A 182 4.55 -7.33 -20.96
CA ASP A 182 3.96 -7.65 -19.65
C ASP A 182 4.77 -7.05 -18.49
N VAL A 183 5.53 -5.98 -18.74
CA VAL A 183 6.34 -5.29 -17.73
C VAL A 183 5.85 -3.87 -17.53
N VAL A 184 5.44 -3.56 -16.30
CA VAL A 184 5.09 -2.23 -15.85
C VAL A 184 6.33 -1.55 -15.30
N THR A 185 6.63 -0.35 -15.80
CA THR A 185 7.73 0.49 -15.32
C THR A 185 7.18 1.75 -14.68
N LEU A 186 7.68 2.07 -13.48
CA LEU A 186 7.26 3.21 -12.66
C LEU A 186 8.48 3.96 -12.12
N ALA A 187 8.48 5.29 -12.26
CA ALA A 187 9.40 6.16 -11.55
C ALA A 187 8.79 6.53 -10.20
N LEU A 188 9.33 5.99 -9.11
CA LEU A 188 8.81 6.20 -7.76
C LEU A 188 9.69 7.16 -6.96
N PRO A 189 9.09 7.98 -6.07
CA PRO A 189 9.85 8.79 -5.12
C PRO A 189 10.56 7.92 -4.08
N ALA A 190 11.29 8.56 -3.16
CA ALA A 190 11.79 7.84 -1.99
C ALA A 190 10.61 7.39 -1.12
N LEU A 191 10.54 6.09 -0.84
CA LEU A 191 9.45 5.48 -0.07
C LEU A 191 9.93 5.11 1.33
N PRO A 192 9.01 5.01 2.32
CA PRO A 192 9.36 4.38 3.58
C PRO A 192 9.75 2.90 3.36
N ASP A 193 10.73 2.40 4.12
CA ASP A 193 11.32 1.06 4.04
C ASP A 193 10.29 -0.06 4.08
N ALA A 194 9.21 0.11 4.85
CA ALA A 194 8.15 -0.89 4.93
C ALA A 194 7.48 -1.10 3.57
N TYR A 195 7.18 0.00 2.87
CA TYR A 195 6.60 0.00 1.54
C TYR A 195 7.61 -0.49 0.50
N GLU A 196 8.85 0.00 0.58
CA GLU A 196 9.91 -0.43 -0.32
C GLU A 196 10.16 -1.95 -0.25
N ARG A 197 10.22 -2.51 0.97
CA ARG A 197 10.39 -3.96 1.16
C ARG A 197 9.23 -4.77 0.58
N LEU A 198 8.01 -4.26 0.66
CA LEU A 198 6.84 -4.94 0.10
C LEU A 198 6.78 -4.82 -1.43
N LEU A 199 7.09 -3.65 -1.98
CA LEU A 199 7.22 -3.48 -3.44
C LEU A 199 8.30 -4.37 -4.04
N ARG A 200 9.42 -4.57 -3.34
CA ARG A 200 10.49 -5.52 -3.75
C ARG A 200 9.98 -6.95 -3.90
N LYS A 201 8.93 -7.35 -3.18
CA LYS A 201 8.29 -8.67 -3.36
C LYS A 201 7.51 -8.76 -4.66
N CYS A 202 7.05 -7.63 -5.20
CA CYS A 202 6.31 -7.58 -6.46
C CYS A 202 7.20 -7.30 -7.68
N ALA A 203 8.42 -6.78 -7.47
CA ALA A 203 9.31 -6.30 -8.54
C ALA A 203 10.09 -7.44 -9.24
N LEU A 204 10.41 -7.24 -10.53
CA LEU A 204 11.27 -8.13 -11.32
C LEU A 204 12.76 -7.96 -11.00
N ALA A 205 13.17 -6.74 -10.70
CA ALA A 205 14.54 -6.40 -10.35
C ALA A 205 14.53 -5.30 -9.29
N ASP A 206 15.57 -5.30 -8.47
CA ASP A 206 15.86 -4.19 -7.57
C ASP A 206 16.27 -2.99 -8.43
N GLY A 207 15.31 -2.09 -8.65
CA GLY A 207 15.42 -0.98 -9.57
C GLY A 207 16.69 -0.16 -9.33
N SER A 208 17.28 0.36 -10.41
CA SER A 208 18.11 1.56 -10.26
C SER A 208 17.33 2.59 -9.45
N VAL A 209 17.96 3.29 -8.51
CA VAL A 209 17.43 3.93 -7.27
C VAL A 209 16.02 4.55 -7.27
N ARG A 210 15.37 4.81 -8.42
CA ARG A 210 14.00 5.34 -8.53
C ARG A 210 13.12 4.75 -9.64
N VAL A 211 13.62 3.85 -10.48
CA VAL A 211 12.83 3.23 -11.55
C VAL A 211 12.60 1.76 -11.22
N TRP A 212 11.34 1.42 -11.02
CA TRP A 212 10.88 0.10 -10.61
C TRP A 212 10.20 -0.61 -11.77
N THR A 213 10.44 -1.92 -11.88
CA THR A 213 9.81 -2.77 -12.88
C THR A 213 9.08 -3.93 -12.23
N PHE A 214 7.85 -4.19 -12.69
CA PHE A 214 6.95 -5.19 -12.13
C PHE A 214 6.34 -6.02 -13.27
N PRO A 215 6.04 -7.31 -13.07
CA PRO A 215 5.16 -8.03 -13.98
C PRO A 215 3.77 -7.39 -14.00
N MET A 216 3.11 -7.36 -15.16
CA MET A 216 1.75 -6.85 -15.31
C MET A 216 0.77 -7.55 -14.35
N ALA A 217 0.92 -8.87 -14.18
CA ALA A 217 0.12 -9.64 -13.24
C ALA A 217 0.25 -9.20 -11.77
N HIS A 218 1.28 -8.42 -11.42
CA HIS A 218 1.48 -7.91 -10.06
C HIS A 218 0.95 -6.48 -9.90
N ALA A 219 0.45 -5.85 -10.97
CA ALA A 219 0.05 -4.44 -10.98
C ALA A 219 -1.01 -4.13 -9.91
N VAL A 220 -1.98 -5.02 -9.68
CA VAL A 220 -3.03 -4.86 -8.66
C VAL A 220 -2.45 -4.62 -7.26
N PHE A 221 -1.44 -5.40 -6.87
CA PHE A 221 -0.78 -5.24 -5.57
C PHE A 221 0.05 -3.96 -5.52
N VAL A 222 0.76 -3.63 -6.60
CA VAL A 222 1.59 -2.42 -6.67
C VAL A 222 0.73 -1.16 -6.54
N VAL A 223 -0.41 -1.10 -7.24
CA VAL A 223 -1.38 -0.02 -7.14
C VAL A 223 -1.89 0.11 -5.71
N GLN A 224 -2.29 -1.00 -5.08
CA GLN A 224 -2.81 -1.00 -3.71
C GLN A 224 -1.75 -0.56 -2.69
N ILE A 225 -0.51 -1.05 -2.78
CA ILE A 225 0.60 -0.64 -1.90
C ILE A 225 0.85 0.87 -1.99
N LEU A 226 0.82 1.44 -3.19
CA LEU A 226 1.08 2.86 -3.41
C LEU A 226 -0.13 3.73 -3.00
N ALA A 227 -1.35 3.21 -3.15
CA ALA A 227 -2.57 3.87 -2.68
C ALA A 227 -2.58 4.05 -1.15
N GLU A 228 -2.04 3.09 -0.38
CA GLU A 228 -1.87 3.23 1.08
C GLU A 228 -0.95 4.41 1.48
N LEU A 229 -0.04 4.83 0.58
CA LEU A 229 0.78 6.05 0.73
C LEU A 229 0.13 7.30 0.15
N GLY A 230 -1.11 7.23 -0.36
CA GLY A 230 -1.76 8.33 -1.08
C GLY A 230 -1.08 8.66 -2.41
N ILE A 231 -0.29 7.73 -2.98
CA ILE A 231 0.31 7.89 -4.30
C ILE A 231 -0.69 7.38 -5.33
N THR A 232 -1.13 8.28 -6.20
CA THR A 232 -2.03 7.92 -7.31
C THR A 232 -1.22 7.57 -8.55
N ILE A 233 -1.62 6.50 -9.23
CA ILE A 233 -0.98 6.02 -10.45
C ILE A 233 -1.98 6.10 -11.60
N ASP A 234 -1.51 6.47 -12.77
CA ASP A 234 -2.29 6.35 -14.01
C ASP A 234 -2.45 4.86 -14.36
N THR A 235 -3.65 4.33 -14.16
CA THR A 235 -3.97 2.92 -14.40
C THR A 235 -4.48 2.66 -15.82
N THR A 236 -4.56 3.67 -16.69
CA THR A 236 -5.19 3.56 -18.03
C THR A 236 -4.58 2.44 -18.89
N ASN A 237 -3.30 2.16 -18.71
CA ASN A 237 -2.58 1.13 -19.48
C ASN A 237 -2.39 -0.19 -18.70
N LEU A 238 -2.95 -0.29 -17.49
CA LEU A 238 -2.81 -1.47 -16.65
C LEU A 238 -3.99 -2.41 -16.86
N VAL A 239 -3.71 -3.69 -17.04
CA VAL A 239 -4.74 -4.74 -16.99
C VAL A 239 -4.92 -5.11 -15.52
N LEU A 240 -5.85 -4.42 -14.86
CA LEU A 240 -6.26 -4.75 -13.50
C LEU A 240 -7.43 -5.73 -13.57
N PRO A 241 -7.51 -6.73 -12.69
CA PRO A 241 -8.71 -7.54 -12.59
C PRO A 241 -9.89 -6.60 -12.28
N GLU A 242 -11.00 -6.79 -13.00
CA GLU A 242 -12.24 -6.13 -12.63
C GLU A 242 -12.57 -6.55 -11.20
N PRO A 243 -13.03 -5.61 -10.34
CA PRO A 243 -13.57 -6.02 -9.06
C PRO A 243 -14.64 -7.07 -9.35
N ASP A 244 -14.58 -8.22 -8.67
CA ASP A 244 -15.66 -9.19 -8.72
C ASP A 244 -16.92 -8.38 -8.38
N GLU A 245 -17.76 -8.10 -9.39
CA GLU A 245 -19.09 -7.56 -9.16
C GLU A 245 -19.76 -8.67 -8.37
N ASP A 246 -19.82 -8.50 -7.04
CA ASP A 246 -20.50 -9.41 -6.15
C ASP A 246 -21.85 -9.73 -6.82
N ASP A 247 -22.15 -11.02 -6.95
CA ASP A 247 -23.41 -11.55 -7.47
C ASP A 247 -24.57 -11.04 -6.59
N GLU A 248 -24.94 -9.75 -6.73
CA GLU A 248 -26.09 -9.11 -6.08
C GLU A 248 -27.43 -9.60 -6.67
N ASP A 249 -27.40 -10.57 -7.60
CA ASP A 249 -28.57 -11.12 -8.27
C ASP A 249 -29.24 -12.30 -7.51
N ASP A 250 -28.69 -12.80 -6.40
CA ASP A 250 -29.24 -13.96 -5.66
C ASP A 250 -30.15 -13.60 -4.47
N ALA A 251 -30.75 -12.41 -4.46
CA ALA A 251 -31.75 -12.01 -3.48
C ALA A 251 -33.12 -11.68 -4.09
N GLU A 252 -33.56 -12.43 -5.10
CA GLU A 252 -34.99 -12.53 -5.43
C GLU A 252 -35.64 -13.45 -4.39
N TYR A 253 -36.10 -12.86 -3.29
CA TYR A 253 -37.01 -13.52 -2.36
C TYR A 253 -38.34 -13.75 -3.12
N ASP A 254 -38.59 -14.99 -3.54
CA ASP A 254 -39.92 -15.46 -3.93
C ASP A 254 -40.86 -15.40 -2.69
N GLU A 255 -41.31 -14.21 -2.33
CA GLU A 255 -42.48 -13.98 -1.48
C GLU A 255 -43.73 -14.03 -2.36
N ASP A 256 -44.18 -15.21 -2.79
CA ASP A 256 -45.54 -15.41 -3.31
C ASP A 256 -45.86 -16.91 -3.41
N ASP A 257 -46.19 -17.55 -2.28
CA ASP A 257 -46.86 -18.86 -2.29
C ASP A 257 -47.84 -19.00 -1.11
N ASP A 258 -48.66 -17.96 -0.90
CA ASP A 258 -49.85 -17.99 -0.04
C ASP A 258 -51.11 -17.79 -0.91
N ALA A 259 -51.69 -18.87 -1.44
CA ALA A 259 -53.15 -19.03 -1.64
C ALA A 259 -53.49 -20.33 -2.39
N TRP A 260 -53.66 -21.44 -1.67
CA TRP A 260 -54.52 -22.52 -2.15
C TRP A 260 -55.85 -22.51 -1.40
N VAL A 261 -56.84 -22.01 -2.14
CA VAL A 261 -58.27 -21.93 -1.83
C VAL A 261 -58.81 -23.34 -1.54
N TYR A 262 -59.47 -23.50 -0.38
CA TYR A 262 -60.34 -24.65 -0.12
C TYR A 262 -61.53 -24.57 -1.07
N GLY A 263 -61.53 -25.42 -2.10
CA GLY A 263 -62.71 -25.71 -2.90
C GLY A 263 -63.50 -26.83 -2.22
N ASP A 264 -64.59 -26.44 -1.56
CA ASP A 264 -65.76 -27.29 -1.40
C ASP A 264 -66.24 -27.70 -2.80
N ASP A 265 -66.34 -29.00 -3.06
CA ASP A 265 -67.26 -29.53 -4.07
C ASP A 265 -67.92 -30.76 -3.46
N ASP A 266 -69.11 -30.49 -2.94
CA ASP A 266 -70.18 -31.42 -2.63
C ASP A 266 -70.70 -32.10 -3.91
N ASP A 267 -71.18 -33.32 -3.69
CA ASP A 267 -72.39 -33.92 -4.27
C ASP A 267 -72.44 -34.52 -5.69
N ASP A 268 -73.11 -35.68 -5.68
CA ASP A 268 -73.93 -36.32 -6.71
C ASP A 268 -73.22 -36.99 -7.91
N GLU A 269 -73.68 -38.11 -8.46
CA GLU A 269 -74.62 -39.19 -8.12
C GLU A 269 -74.35 -40.27 -9.21
N ASP A 270 -74.98 -41.43 -9.04
CA ASP A 270 -75.38 -42.38 -10.09
C ASP A 270 -74.39 -43.41 -10.69
N ASP A 271 -74.66 -44.66 -10.27
CA ASP A 271 -75.08 -45.81 -11.07
C ASP A 271 -74.22 -46.28 -12.27
N ASP A 272 -73.79 -47.54 -12.21
CA ASP A 272 -74.50 -48.62 -12.92
C ASP A 272 -73.87 -50.01 -12.64
N ASP A 273 -74.76 -51.00 -12.55
CA ASP A 273 -74.53 -52.46 -12.47
C ASP A 273 -73.85 -53.07 -13.71
#